data_AF-A0A1J3IL80-F1
#
_entry.id   AF-A0A1J3IL80-F1
#
_cell.length_a   1.000
_cell.length_b   1.000
_cell.length_c   1.000
_cell.angle_alpha   90.00
_cell.angle_beta   90.00
_cell.angle_gamma   90.00
#
_symmetry.space_group_name_H-M   'P 1'
#
loop_
_entity.id
_entity.type
_entity.pdbx_description
1 polymer ?
#
loop_
_entity_poly.entity_id
_entity_poly.type
_entity_poly.pdbx_seq_one_letter_code
_entity_poly.pdbx_strand_id
1 'polypeptide(L)'
;DKDTALLGRRQQPVELLTWNIWQSKGLSYFMSKRTLRLVSGGSLIFSAPKAQWGQVLRRLRVSGVNDDDIFIEKMELLLLGCLTSRWTRVIEGVMSVSYKSITVSEQYEELCKLLLQRCKSLKQSEIALNSKVEETLEYLTEMLESRFHLLWKLPPALTAAAIPSWSPLFGRYLGEIEKQLKPDLSTTRCCSCDKDLNEHKDCELAERVWCLYVFHIFCRCHQTI
;
A
#
# COMPACT_ATOMS: atom_id res chain seq x y z
N ASP A 1 13.27 -0.77 -46.14
CA ASP A 1 12.61 0.13 -45.17
C ASP A 1 11.65 -0.61 -44.25
N LYS A 2 12.21 -1.46 -43.38
CA LYS A 2 11.48 -2.23 -42.36
C LYS A 2 11.95 -1.85 -40.95
N ASP A 3 12.42 -0.62 -40.78
CA ASP A 3 13.08 -0.12 -39.56
C ASP A 3 12.30 1.00 -38.85
N THR A 4 10.98 1.08 -39.04
CA THR A 4 10.12 2.06 -38.35
C THR A 4 9.14 1.44 -37.35
N ALA A 5 9.17 0.12 -37.12
CA ALA A 5 8.22 -0.57 -36.23
C ALA A 5 8.69 -0.76 -34.77
N LEU A 6 9.90 -0.31 -34.42
CA LEU A 6 10.51 -0.51 -33.08
C LEU A 6 10.73 0.80 -32.28
N LEU A 7 10.11 1.91 -32.70
CA LEU A 7 10.04 3.10 -31.86
C LEU A 7 8.98 2.88 -30.77
N GLY A 8 9.48 2.79 -29.53
CA GLY A 8 8.79 2.35 -28.33
C GLY A 8 7.34 2.82 -28.22
N ARG A 9 6.45 1.85 -28.00
CA ARG A 9 5.06 2.07 -27.63
C ARG A 9 5.06 2.88 -26.34
N ARG A 10 4.91 4.21 -26.43
CA ARG A 10 4.82 5.09 -25.26
C ARG A 10 3.68 4.58 -24.39
N GLN A 11 3.97 4.39 -23.11
CA GLN A 11 2.96 4.06 -22.13
C GLN A 11 1.87 5.12 -22.17
N GLN A 12 0.61 4.68 -22.17
CA GLN A 12 -0.49 5.63 -22.12
C GLN A 12 -0.74 6.04 -20.67
N PRO A 13 -1.10 7.31 -20.43
CA PRO A 13 -1.55 7.75 -19.12
C PRO A 13 -2.71 6.89 -18.62
N VAL A 14 -2.83 6.77 -17.29
CA VAL A 14 -4.00 6.14 -16.68
C VAL A 14 -5.25 6.91 -17.11
N GLU A 15 -6.24 6.21 -17.64
CA GLU A 15 -7.48 6.83 -18.11
C GLU A 15 -8.29 7.39 -16.92
N LEU A 16 -9.00 8.49 -17.14
CA LEU A 16 -9.84 9.12 -16.11
C LEU A 16 -10.85 8.14 -15.50
N LEU A 17 -11.42 7.25 -16.32
CA LEU A 17 -12.35 6.23 -15.85
C LEU A 17 -11.67 5.26 -14.87
N THR A 18 -10.52 4.72 -15.25
CA THR A 18 -9.72 3.81 -14.41
C THR A 18 -9.32 4.47 -13.10
N TRP A 19 -8.86 5.71 -13.17
CA TRP A 19 -8.53 6.53 -11.99
C TRP A 19 -9.70 6.63 -11.02
N ASN A 20 -10.88 7.00 -11.54
CA ASN A 20 -12.10 7.13 -10.73
C ASN A 20 -12.53 5.78 -10.13
N ILE A 21 -12.35 4.68 -10.86
CA ILE A 21 -12.63 3.32 -10.35
C ILE A 21 -11.72 3.01 -9.16
N TRP A 22 -10.41 3.23 -9.27
CA TRP A 22 -9.47 2.96 -8.16
C TRP A 22 -9.75 3.86 -6.95
N GLN A 23 -10.02 5.14 -7.17
CA GLN A 23 -10.43 6.06 -6.11
C GLN A 23 -11.72 5.61 -5.42
N SER A 24 -12.74 5.25 -6.20
CA SER A 24 -14.02 4.76 -5.69
C SER A 24 -13.89 3.45 -4.92
N LYS A 25 -13.08 2.49 -5.41
CA LYS A 25 -12.77 1.25 -4.69
C LYS A 25 -12.12 1.52 -3.34
N GLY A 26 -11.12 2.40 -3.29
CA GLY A 26 -10.44 2.79 -2.05
C GLY A 26 -11.41 3.43 -1.04
N LEU A 27 -12.22 4.40 -1.50
CA LEU A 27 -13.24 5.04 -0.66
C LEU A 27 -14.31 4.06 -0.19
N SER A 28 -14.80 3.18 -1.06
CA SER A 28 -15.77 2.15 -0.72
C SER A 28 -15.23 1.22 0.38
N TYR A 29 -13.97 0.81 0.28
CA TYR A 29 -13.32 0.03 1.33
C TYR A 29 -13.27 0.79 2.66
N PHE A 30 -12.77 2.03 2.66
CA PHE A 30 -12.63 2.81 3.90
C PHE A 30 -13.98 3.15 4.52
N MET A 31 -14.98 3.54 3.72
CA MET A 31 -16.29 3.96 4.21
C MET A 31 -17.24 2.79 4.50
N SER A 32 -16.81 1.55 4.28
CA SER A 32 -17.66 0.39 4.58
C SER A 32 -17.96 0.31 6.09
N LYS A 33 -19.20 -0.06 6.43
CA LYS A 33 -19.62 -0.27 7.83
C LYS A 33 -18.71 -1.26 8.57
N ARG A 34 -18.20 -2.28 7.86
CA ARG A 34 -17.25 -3.26 8.41
C ARG A 34 -15.93 -2.58 8.77
N THR A 35 -15.33 -1.85 7.83
CA THR A 35 -14.03 -1.21 8.03
C THR A 35 -14.09 -0.14 9.12
N LEU A 36 -15.15 0.67 9.17
CA LEU A 36 -15.34 1.66 10.23
C LEU A 36 -15.40 1.02 11.63
N ARG A 37 -16.06 -0.13 11.76
CA ARG A 37 -16.08 -0.90 13.02
C ARG A 37 -14.70 -1.44 13.37
N LEU A 38 -13.95 -1.95 12.40
CA LEU A 38 -12.60 -2.45 12.61
C LEU A 38 -11.63 -1.34 13.04
N VAL A 39 -11.72 -0.15 12.45
CA VAL A 39 -10.90 1.01 12.85
C VAL A 39 -11.24 1.46 14.26
N SER A 40 -12.53 1.55 14.60
CA SER A 40 -12.98 1.90 15.95
C SER A 40 -12.49 0.88 16.98
N GLY A 41 -12.64 -0.41 16.70
CA GLY A 41 -12.13 -1.49 17.56
C GLY A 41 -10.60 -1.51 17.64
N GLY A 42 -9.93 -1.30 16.51
CA GLY A 42 -8.47 -1.17 16.43
C GLY A 42 -7.95 -0.04 17.32
N SER A 43 -8.63 1.10 17.33
CA SER A 43 -8.25 2.22 18.21
C SER A 43 -8.26 1.83 19.69
N LEU A 44 -9.17 0.94 20.11
CA LEU A 44 -9.22 0.43 21.47
C LEU A 44 -8.10 -0.60 21.71
N ILE A 45 -7.92 -1.56 20.80
CA ILE A 45 -6.93 -2.64 20.91
C ILE A 45 -5.51 -2.07 20.96
N PHE A 46 -5.15 -1.20 20.01
CA PHE A 46 -3.81 -0.62 19.89
C PHE A 46 -3.59 0.57 20.84
N SER A 47 -4.59 0.93 21.65
CA SER A 47 -4.36 1.83 22.79
C SER A 47 -3.60 1.14 23.92
N ALA A 48 -3.68 -0.20 24.02
CA ALA A 48 -2.96 -1.01 24.99
C ALA A 48 -1.47 -1.17 24.64
N PRO A 49 -0.61 -1.60 25.58
CA PRO A 49 0.79 -1.95 25.31
C PRO A 49 0.97 -3.13 24.33
N LYS A 50 2.06 -3.13 23.53
CA LYS A 50 2.43 -4.21 22.57
C LYS A 50 2.26 -5.62 23.10
N ALA A 51 2.72 -5.87 24.33
CA ALA A 51 2.64 -7.17 24.96
C ALA A 51 1.19 -7.69 25.07
N GLN A 52 0.24 -6.80 25.36
CA GLN A 52 -1.17 -7.14 25.57
C GLN A 52 -1.88 -7.37 24.25
N TRP A 53 -1.87 -6.40 23.33
CA TRP A 53 -2.56 -6.58 22.05
C TRP A 53 -1.89 -7.64 21.18
N GLY A 54 -0.57 -7.79 21.25
CA GLY A 54 0.14 -8.87 20.55
C GLY A 54 -0.26 -10.26 21.06
N GLN A 55 -0.58 -10.40 22.35
CA GLN A 55 -1.13 -11.65 22.90
C GLN A 55 -2.56 -11.91 22.42
N VAL A 56 -3.39 -10.87 22.32
CA VAL A 56 -4.74 -10.97 21.75
C VAL A 56 -4.65 -11.45 20.30
N LEU A 57 -3.83 -10.81 19.46
CA LEU A 57 -3.66 -11.22 18.05
C LEU A 57 -3.13 -12.65 17.90
N ARG A 58 -2.19 -13.07 18.75
CA ARG A 58 -1.70 -14.46 18.75
C ARG A 58 -2.80 -15.46 19.07
N ARG A 59 -3.70 -15.12 20.00
CA ARG A 59 -4.79 -15.98 20.46
C ARG A 59 -6.04 -15.94 19.59
N LEU A 60 -6.19 -14.94 18.71
CA LEU A 60 -7.25 -14.92 17.71
C LEU A 60 -7.08 -16.15 16.80
N ARG A 61 -7.90 -17.16 17.07
CA ARG A 61 -8.18 -18.32 16.22
C ARG A 61 -9.69 -18.36 16.09
N VAL A 62 -10.18 -18.34 14.86
CA VAL A 62 -11.61 -18.55 14.58
C VAL A 62 -11.73 -19.99 14.11
N SER A 63 -12.44 -20.84 14.86
CA SER A 63 -12.57 -22.26 14.48
C SER A 63 -13.33 -22.36 13.15
N GLY A 64 -12.80 -23.12 12.19
CA GLY A 64 -13.47 -23.39 10.91
C GLY A 64 -13.09 -22.45 9.75
N VAL A 65 -12.11 -21.56 9.93
CA VAL A 65 -11.57 -20.68 8.88
C VAL A 65 -10.15 -21.15 8.50
N ASN A 66 -9.77 -21.03 7.22
CA ASN A 66 -8.42 -21.38 6.75
C ASN A 66 -7.35 -20.53 7.49
N ASP A 67 -6.18 -21.11 7.75
CA ASP A 67 -5.10 -20.43 8.49
C ASP A 67 -4.63 -19.14 7.78
N ASP A 68 -4.60 -19.16 6.44
CA ASP A 68 -4.27 -17.99 5.63
C ASP A 68 -5.31 -16.86 5.75
N ASP A 69 -6.61 -17.19 5.82
CA ASP A 69 -7.67 -16.18 5.93
C ASP A 69 -7.61 -15.49 7.31
N ILE A 70 -7.40 -16.26 8.38
CA ILE A 70 -7.16 -15.72 9.74
C ILE A 70 -5.92 -14.84 9.74
N PHE A 71 -4.87 -15.24 9.01
CA PHE A 71 -3.64 -14.47 8.90
C PHE A 71 -3.87 -13.13 8.19
N ILE A 72 -4.61 -13.13 7.08
CA ILE A 72 -4.98 -11.91 6.33
C ILE A 72 -5.81 -10.97 7.20
N GLU A 73 -6.78 -11.48 7.96
CA GLU A 73 -7.58 -10.66 8.88
C GLU A 73 -6.73 -9.98 9.97
N LYS A 74 -5.73 -10.69 10.51
CA LYS A 74 -4.77 -10.12 11.47
C LYS A 74 -3.96 -8.99 10.83
N MET A 75 -3.48 -9.19 9.60
CA MET A 75 -2.77 -8.16 8.87
C MET A 75 -3.65 -6.94 8.59
N GLU A 76 -4.90 -7.16 8.16
CA GLU A 76 -5.87 -6.09 7.93
C GLU A 76 -6.07 -5.27 9.20
N LEU A 77 -6.29 -5.93 10.34
CA LEU A 77 -6.47 -5.28 11.64
C LEU A 77 -5.23 -4.49 12.07
N LEU A 78 -4.03 -5.04 11.90
CA LEU A 78 -2.76 -4.34 12.17
C LEU A 78 -2.63 -3.07 11.34
N LEU A 79 -2.86 -3.16 10.03
CA LEU A 79 -2.77 -2.01 9.12
C LEU A 79 -3.83 -0.95 9.44
N LEU A 80 -5.06 -1.34 9.74
CA LEU A 80 -6.10 -0.42 10.20
C LEU A 80 -5.72 0.24 11.53
N GLY A 81 -5.05 -0.51 12.42
CA GLY A 81 -4.45 0.01 13.65
C GLY A 81 -3.50 1.18 13.39
N CYS A 82 -2.63 1.06 12.39
CA CYS A 82 -1.72 2.13 11.96
C CYS A 82 -2.41 3.38 11.40
N LEU A 83 -3.70 3.28 11.05
CA LEU A 83 -4.49 4.38 10.49
C LEU A 83 -5.40 5.06 11.49
N THR A 84 -5.68 4.45 12.64
CA THR A 84 -6.67 4.92 13.64
C THR A 84 -6.58 6.41 13.95
N SER A 85 -5.38 6.92 14.28
CA SER A 85 -5.17 8.33 14.63
C SER A 85 -5.26 9.32 13.47
N ARG A 86 -5.22 8.83 12.22
CA ARG A 86 -5.21 9.64 11.00
C ARG A 86 -6.32 9.25 10.02
N TRP A 87 -7.31 8.49 10.50
CA TRP A 87 -8.35 7.89 9.66
C TRP A 87 -9.09 8.92 8.81
N THR A 88 -9.53 10.02 9.42
CA THR A 88 -10.18 11.14 8.71
C THR A 88 -9.29 11.72 7.62
N ARG A 89 -8.01 12.00 7.94
CA ARG A 89 -7.04 12.53 6.97
C ARG A 89 -6.77 11.59 5.81
N VAL A 90 -6.83 10.27 6.03
CA VAL A 90 -6.70 9.27 4.96
C VAL A 90 -7.87 9.37 3.99
N ILE A 91 -9.09 9.46 4.50
CA ILE A 91 -10.30 9.59 3.67
C ILE A 91 -10.28 10.92 2.92
N GLU A 92 -10.02 12.03 3.60
CA GLU A 92 -9.90 13.37 2.98
C GLU A 92 -8.82 13.38 1.90
N GLY A 93 -7.67 12.76 2.17
CA GLY A 93 -6.58 12.61 1.21
C GLY A 93 -7.04 11.93 -0.08
N VAL A 94 -7.71 10.77 0.01
CA VAL A 94 -8.23 10.08 -1.19
C VAL A 94 -9.33 10.89 -1.89
N MET A 95 -10.21 11.55 -1.14
CA MET A 95 -11.30 12.36 -1.72
C MET A 95 -10.80 13.60 -2.47
N SER A 96 -9.72 14.21 -2.01
CA SER A 96 -9.14 15.44 -2.57
C SER A 96 -8.23 15.19 -3.78
N VAL A 97 -7.92 13.93 -4.09
CA VAL A 97 -7.07 13.57 -5.22
C VAL A 97 -7.76 13.92 -6.53
N SER A 98 -7.23 14.94 -7.21
CA SER A 98 -7.65 15.33 -8.56
C SER A 98 -6.98 14.44 -9.61
N TYR A 99 -7.69 14.14 -10.69
CA TYR A 99 -7.11 13.43 -11.82
C TYR A 99 -5.87 14.14 -12.38
N LYS A 100 -4.82 13.37 -12.63
CA LYS A 100 -3.61 13.81 -13.32
C LYS A 100 -3.31 12.82 -14.44
N SER A 101 -3.10 13.34 -15.65
CA SER A 101 -2.73 12.52 -16.82
C SER A 101 -1.27 12.09 -16.70
N ILE A 102 -1.01 11.05 -15.92
CA ILE A 102 0.31 10.47 -15.63
C ILE A 102 0.28 8.96 -15.86
N THR A 103 1.38 8.41 -16.39
CA THR A 103 1.55 6.97 -16.62
C THR A 103 1.88 6.23 -15.33
N VAL A 104 1.66 4.90 -15.31
CA VAL A 104 2.04 4.06 -14.16
C VAL A 104 3.55 4.07 -13.94
N SER A 105 4.36 4.08 -15.02
CA SER A 105 5.82 4.19 -14.92
C SER A 105 6.28 5.50 -14.27
N GLU A 106 5.69 6.63 -14.63
CA GLU A 106 6.03 7.92 -14.01
C GLU A 106 5.64 7.93 -12.52
N GLN A 107 4.49 7.37 -12.16
CA GLN A 107 4.08 7.21 -10.76
C GLN A 107 5.09 6.36 -9.97
N TYR A 108 5.52 5.24 -10.56
CA TYR A 108 6.51 4.34 -9.95
C TYR A 108 7.89 5.01 -9.82
N GLU A 109 8.33 5.78 -10.82
CA GLU A 109 9.60 6.50 -10.78
C GLU A 109 9.66 7.50 -9.62
N GLU A 110 8.57 8.23 -9.37
CA GLU A 110 8.46 9.13 -8.20
C GLU A 110 8.55 8.37 -6.87
N LEU A 111 7.99 7.16 -6.78
CA LEU A 111 8.13 6.30 -5.61
C LEU A 111 9.58 5.82 -5.41
N CYS A 112 10.28 5.49 -6.50
CA CYS A 112 11.71 5.15 -6.45
C CYS A 112 12.56 6.35 -6.00
N LYS A 113 12.27 7.57 -6.50
CA LYS A 113 12.94 8.80 -6.05
C LYS A 113 12.74 9.02 -4.55
N LEU A 114 11.52 8.81 -4.04
CA LEU A 114 11.22 8.91 -2.62
C LEU A 114 12.03 7.91 -1.78
N LEU A 115 12.15 6.65 -2.22
CA LEU A 115 13.00 5.66 -1.56
C LEU A 115 14.48 6.06 -1.55
N LEU A 116 15.00 6.54 -2.69
CA LEU A 116 16.39 6.98 -2.81
C LEU A 116 16.68 8.20 -1.93
N GLN A 117 15.76 9.15 -1.85
CA GLN A 117 15.86 10.31 -0.97
C GLN A 117 15.94 9.88 0.50
N ARG A 118 15.13 8.90 0.92
CA ARG A 118 15.22 8.32 2.27
C ARG A 118 16.59 7.71 2.57
N CYS A 119 17.14 6.93 1.64
CA CYS A 119 18.47 6.34 1.82
C CYS A 119 19.56 7.42 1.99
N LYS A 120 19.36 8.60 1.37
CA LYS A 120 20.27 9.75 1.49
C LYS A 120 20.01 10.58 2.75
N SER A 121 18.76 10.66 3.22
CA SER A 121 18.34 11.48 4.36
C SER A 121 18.39 10.75 5.71
N LEU A 122 19.16 9.66 5.83
CA LEU A 122 19.36 8.92 7.09
C LEU A 122 19.99 9.74 8.24
N LYS A 123 20.20 11.05 8.04
CA LYS A 123 20.59 12.00 9.08
C LYS A 123 19.37 12.83 9.51
N GLN A 124 18.75 12.35 10.58
CA GLN A 124 18.07 13.08 11.65
C GLN A 124 16.86 14.01 11.37
N SER A 125 15.84 13.77 12.22
CA SER A 125 14.66 14.56 12.58
C SER A 125 13.69 14.97 11.47
N GLU A 126 12.53 14.31 11.45
CA GLU A 126 11.28 14.92 11.91
C GLU A 126 10.12 13.96 11.63
N ILE A 127 9.51 13.50 12.71
CA ILE A 127 8.11 13.19 12.95
C ILE A 127 8.20 12.55 14.32
N ALA A 128 7.49 13.08 15.32
CA ALA A 128 7.26 12.35 16.55
C ALA A 128 6.71 10.98 16.15
N LEU A 129 7.61 9.97 16.10
CA LEU A 129 7.26 8.65 15.64
C LEU A 129 6.17 8.21 16.60
N ASN A 130 4.97 7.95 16.08
CA ASN A 130 3.97 7.33 16.90
C ASN A 130 4.52 5.95 17.24
N SER A 131 5.14 5.81 18.42
CA SER A 131 5.80 4.59 18.87
C SER A 131 4.87 3.38 18.71
N LYS A 132 3.56 3.59 18.85
CA LYS A 132 2.54 2.56 18.62
C LYS A 132 2.46 2.10 17.15
N VAL A 133 2.56 3.02 16.19
CA VAL A 133 2.57 2.66 14.76
C VAL A 133 3.84 1.89 14.42
N GLU A 134 4.99 2.31 14.97
CA GLU A 134 6.26 1.60 14.81
C GLU A 134 6.19 0.19 15.38
N GLU A 135 5.74 0.02 16.63
CA GLU A 135 5.53 -1.26 17.29
C GLU A 135 4.60 -2.20 16.49
N THR A 136 3.55 -1.63 15.90
CA THR A 136 2.58 -2.36 15.07
C THR A 136 3.21 -2.83 13.76
N LEU A 137 4.00 -1.97 13.10
CA LEU A 137 4.68 -2.30 11.85
C LEU A 137 5.84 -3.28 12.07
N GLU A 138 6.54 -3.18 13.19
CA GLU A 138 7.57 -4.14 13.61
C GLU A 138 6.94 -5.52 13.79
N TYR A 139 5.84 -5.61 14.56
CA TYR A 139 5.09 -6.86 14.74
C TYR A 139 4.57 -7.42 13.41
N LEU A 140 4.04 -6.57 12.53
CA LEU A 140 3.61 -7.00 11.19
C LEU A 140 4.78 -7.52 10.36
N THR A 141 5.96 -6.89 10.47
CA THR A 141 7.16 -7.29 9.73
C THR A 141 7.67 -8.66 10.21
N GLU A 142 7.70 -8.89 11.51
CA GLU A 142 7.98 -10.21 12.11
C GLU A 142 6.96 -11.24 11.64
N MET A 143 5.67 -10.88 11.63
CA MET A 143 4.61 -11.79 11.22
C MET A 143 4.72 -12.16 9.72
N LEU A 144 5.15 -11.22 8.89
CA LEU A 144 5.29 -11.36 7.44
C LEU A 144 6.49 -12.20 7.00
N GLU A 145 7.63 -12.18 7.71
CA GLU A 145 8.84 -12.98 7.43
C GLU A 145 9.10 -13.33 5.93
N SER A 146 8.65 -14.49 5.44
CA SER A 146 8.80 -14.96 4.04
C SER A 146 7.50 -14.92 3.22
N ARG A 147 6.41 -14.44 3.81
CA ARG A 147 5.03 -14.44 3.29
C ARG A 147 4.58 -13.06 2.81
N PHE A 148 5.49 -12.22 2.32
CA PHE A 148 5.18 -10.89 1.78
C PHE A 148 4.13 -10.91 0.66
N HIS A 149 4.03 -12.02 -0.08
CA HIS A 149 3.00 -12.23 -1.08
C HIS A 149 1.56 -12.14 -0.52
N LEU A 150 1.34 -12.31 0.79
CA LEU A 150 0.02 -12.17 1.42
C LEU A 150 -0.46 -10.72 1.50
N LEU A 151 0.43 -9.72 1.39
CA LEU A 151 0.02 -8.31 1.25
C LEU A 151 -0.81 -8.07 -0.03
N TRP A 152 -0.69 -8.96 -1.02
CA TRP A 152 -1.51 -8.91 -2.24
C TRP A 152 -2.96 -9.32 -2.01
N LYS A 153 -3.28 -9.97 -0.89
CA LYS A 153 -4.66 -10.30 -0.53
C LYS A 153 -5.40 -9.16 0.16
N LEU A 154 -4.67 -8.12 0.57
CA LEU A 154 -5.23 -6.94 1.22
C LEU A 154 -5.56 -5.84 0.22
N PRO A 155 -6.52 -4.96 0.53
CA PRO A 155 -6.87 -3.84 -0.34
C PRO A 155 -5.66 -2.95 -0.65
N PRO A 156 -5.39 -2.61 -1.93
CA PRO A 156 -4.29 -1.72 -2.33
C PRO A 156 -4.25 -0.41 -1.53
N ALA A 157 -5.40 0.25 -1.40
CA ALA A 157 -5.53 1.51 -0.67
C ALA A 157 -5.16 1.38 0.81
N LEU A 158 -5.55 0.27 1.47
CA LEU A 158 -5.17 0.02 2.87
C LEU A 158 -3.66 -0.11 3.02
N THR A 159 -3.05 -0.99 2.22
CA THR A 159 -1.60 -1.26 2.31
C THR A 159 -0.78 0.02 2.08
N ALA A 160 -1.13 0.80 1.06
CA ALA A 160 -0.46 2.05 0.74
C ALA A 160 -0.67 3.13 1.82
N ALA A 161 -1.90 3.30 2.32
CA ALA A 161 -2.16 4.29 3.36
C ALA A 161 -1.41 3.94 4.65
N ALA A 162 -1.43 2.66 5.04
CA ALA A 162 -0.98 2.19 6.34
C ALA A 162 0.54 2.10 6.46
N ILE A 163 1.25 1.68 5.40
CA ILE A 163 2.71 1.48 5.42
C ILE A 163 3.41 2.81 5.11
N PRO A 164 4.00 3.51 6.08
CA PRO A 164 4.61 4.80 5.84
C PRO A 164 5.96 4.66 5.14
N SER A 165 6.32 5.64 4.30
CA SER A 165 7.54 5.58 3.49
C SER A 165 8.85 5.54 4.28
N TRP A 166 8.84 5.98 5.55
CA TRP A 166 9.98 5.87 6.45
C TRP A 166 10.18 4.46 7.02
N SER A 167 9.20 3.56 6.94
CA SER A 167 9.30 2.21 7.52
C SER A 167 10.12 1.28 6.63
N PRO A 168 10.97 0.39 7.17
CA PRO A 168 11.64 -0.65 6.38
C PRO A 168 10.68 -1.50 5.54
N LEU A 169 9.46 -1.73 6.07
CA LEU A 169 8.39 -2.45 5.39
C LEU A 169 8.01 -1.82 4.04
N PHE A 170 8.04 -0.48 3.93
CA PHE A 170 7.75 0.22 2.67
C PHE A 170 8.73 -0.17 1.55
N GLY A 171 10.03 -0.23 1.85
CA GLY A 171 11.04 -0.63 0.88
C GLY A 171 10.88 -2.08 0.43
N ARG A 172 10.56 -2.99 1.37
CA ARG A 172 10.27 -4.40 1.06
C ARG A 172 9.03 -4.53 0.18
N TYR A 173 7.95 -3.80 0.50
CA TYR A 173 6.72 -3.83 -0.29
C TYR A 173 6.92 -3.29 -1.71
N LEU A 174 7.67 -2.18 -1.87
CA LEU A 174 7.99 -1.69 -3.21
C LEU A 174 8.89 -2.66 -3.98
N GLY A 175 9.80 -3.36 -3.31
CA GLY A 175 10.60 -4.43 -3.93
C GLY A 175 9.75 -5.60 -4.44
N GLU A 176 8.67 -5.96 -3.74
CA GLU A 176 7.70 -6.94 -4.25
C GLU A 176 6.93 -6.43 -5.47
N ILE A 177 6.56 -5.15 -5.48
CA ILE A 177 5.95 -4.51 -6.67
C ILE A 177 6.93 -4.52 -7.84
N GLU A 178 8.21 -4.22 -7.61
CA GLU A 178 9.25 -4.24 -8.64
C GLU A 178 9.40 -5.61 -9.28
N LYS A 179 9.39 -6.69 -8.48
CA LYS A 179 9.42 -8.07 -8.98
C LYS A 179 8.23 -8.39 -9.89
N GLN A 180 7.06 -7.83 -9.60
CA GLN A 180 5.86 -8.03 -10.42
C GLN A 180 5.87 -7.15 -11.68
N LEU A 181 6.53 -5.99 -11.64
CA LEU A 181 6.70 -5.09 -12.80
C LEU A 181 7.77 -5.56 -13.78
N LYS A 182 8.77 -6.32 -13.30
CA LYS A 182 9.88 -6.88 -14.10
C LYS A 182 9.70 -8.41 -14.21
N PRO A 183 9.13 -8.92 -15.32
CA PRO A 183 8.78 -10.33 -15.47
C PRO A 183 9.93 -11.31 -15.21
N ASP A 184 11.17 -10.89 -15.47
CA ASP A 184 12.38 -11.72 -15.31
C ASP A 184 12.75 -12.01 -13.84
N LEU A 185 12.13 -11.33 -12.88
CA LEU A 185 12.48 -11.42 -11.44
C LEU A 185 11.47 -12.18 -10.59
N SER A 186 10.32 -12.60 -11.15
CA SER A 186 9.24 -13.23 -10.38
C SER A 186 8.98 -14.67 -10.79
N THR A 187 9.10 -15.58 -9.82
CA THR A 187 8.70 -17.00 -9.96
C THR A 187 7.20 -17.21 -9.76
N THR A 188 6.45 -16.21 -9.25
CA THR A 188 5.00 -16.31 -8.98
C THR A 188 4.30 -15.00 -9.37
N ARG A 189 3.57 -15.00 -10.49
CA ARG A 189 2.86 -13.80 -10.98
C ARG A 189 1.57 -13.56 -10.19
N CYS A 190 1.35 -12.32 -9.77
CA CYS A 190 0.12 -11.88 -9.12
C CYS A 190 -0.88 -11.22 -10.09
N CYS A 191 -0.48 -11.00 -11.36
CA CYS A 191 -1.36 -10.52 -12.42
C CYS A 191 -1.13 -11.32 -13.72
N SER A 192 -2.16 -11.37 -14.56
CA SER A 192 -2.13 -12.05 -15.86
C SER A 192 -1.59 -11.17 -17.00
N CYS A 193 -0.91 -10.05 -16.68
CA CYS A 193 -0.30 -9.19 -17.68
C CYS A 193 0.98 -9.85 -18.21
N ASP A 194 1.13 -9.91 -19.55
CA ASP A 194 2.16 -10.72 -20.21
C ASP A 194 3.33 -9.90 -20.79
N LYS A 195 3.21 -8.58 -20.82
CA LYS A 195 4.31 -7.65 -21.17
C LYS A 195 4.54 -6.70 -20.01
N ASP A 196 5.76 -6.15 -19.94
CA ASP A 196 6.25 -5.14 -18.98
C ASP A 196 5.26 -3.98 -18.72
N LEU A 197 5.70 -2.91 -18.05
CA LEU A 197 4.95 -1.67 -17.71
C LEU A 197 3.94 -1.13 -18.77
N ASN A 198 4.03 -1.54 -20.04
CA ASN A 198 3.18 -1.16 -21.16
C ASN A 198 1.76 -1.79 -21.21
N GLU A 199 1.45 -2.85 -20.45
CA GLU A 199 0.09 -3.46 -20.42
C GLU A 199 -0.65 -3.35 -19.08
N HIS A 200 -0.02 -2.80 -18.03
CA HIS A 200 -0.65 -2.59 -16.73
C HIS A 200 -1.59 -1.37 -16.74
N LYS A 201 -2.66 -1.43 -17.53
CA LYS A 201 -3.66 -0.34 -17.61
C LYS A 201 -4.68 -0.39 -16.47
N ASP A 202 -5.31 -1.55 -16.26
CA ASP A 202 -6.43 -1.72 -15.31
C ASP A 202 -6.23 -2.90 -14.34
N CYS A 203 -4.97 -3.31 -14.14
CA CYS A 203 -4.66 -4.46 -13.28
C CYS A 203 -4.39 -4.04 -11.82
N GLU A 204 -4.49 -4.99 -10.90
CA GLU A 204 -4.26 -4.77 -9.47
C GLU A 204 -2.86 -4.20 -9.15
N LEU A 205 -1.85 -4.56 -9.95
CA LEU A 205 -0.50 -4.01 -9.82
C LEU A 205 -0.47 -2.50 -10.09
N ALA A 206 -1.15 -2.05 -11.15
CA ALA A 206 -1.27 -0.63 -11.46
C ALA A 206 -2.03 0.12 -10.36
N GLU A 207 -3.12 -0.47 -9.85
CA GLU A 207 -3.89 0.08 -8.73
C GLU A 207 -3.02 0.25 -7.48
N ARG A 208 -2.14 -0.71 -7.17
CA ARG A 208 -1.20 -0.63 -6.03
C ARG A 208 -0.16 0.46 -6.19
N VAL A 209 0.45 0.58 -7.38
CA VAL A 209 1.36 1.69 -7.69
C VAL A 209 0.64 3.03 -7.54
N TRP A 210 -0.58 3.12 -8.05
CA TRP A 210 -1.40 4.33 -7.95
C TRP A 210 -1.74 4.69 -6.50
N CYS A 211 -2.18 3.73 -5.69
CA CYS A 211 -2.44 3.96 -4.27
C CYS A 211 -1.18 4.47 -3.54
N LEU A 212 -0.02 3.87 -3.80
CA LEU A 212 1.25 4.33 -3.21
C LEU A 212 1.58 5.75 -3.65
N TYR A 213 1.45 6.06 -4.93
CA TYR A 213 1.66 7.40 -5.47
C TYR A 213 0.75 8.43 -4.79
N VAL A 214 -0.54 8.13 -4.68
CA VAL A 214 -1.51 8.98 -4.02
C VAL A 214 -1.11 9.28 -2.57
N PHE A 215 -0.87 8.25 -1.76
CA PHE A 215 -0.63 8.46 -0.33
C PHE A 215 0.75 9.03 0.01
N HIS A 216 1.77 8.76 -0.82
CA HIS A 216 3.15 9.13 -0.50
C HIS A 216 3.69 10.31 -1.30
N ILE A 217 3.13 10.58 -2.47
CA ILE A 217 3.55 11.71 -3.32
C ILE A 217 2.45 12.78 -3.29
N PHE A 218 1.25 12.46 -3.76
CA PHE A 218 0.19 13.46 -3.93
C PHE A 218 -0.28 14.07 -2.61
N CYS A 219 -0.70 13.24 -1.65
CA CYS A 219 -1.23 13.70 -0.36
C CYS A 219 -0.17 14.38 0.52
N ARG A 220 1.12 14.02 0.36
CA ARG A 220 2.20 14.71 1.08
C ARG A 220 2.41 16.14 0.60
N CYS A 221 2.36 16.37 -0.71
CA CYS A 221 2.51 17.70 -1.29
C CYS A 221 1.39 18.67 -0.88
N HIS A 222 0.22 18.16 -0.48
CA HIS A 222 -0.93 18.98 -0.05
C HIS A 222 -1.01 19.17 1.47
N GLN A 223 -0.12 18.54 2.25
CA GLN A 223 -0.02 18.72 3.71
C GLN A 223 1.00 19.81 4.12
N THR A 224 1.66 20.45 3.15
CA THR A 224 2.69 21.49 3.34
C THR A 224 2.19 22.92 3.07
N ILE A 225 0.88 23.16 3.13
CA ILE A 225 0.28 24.51 3.04
C ILE A 225 -0.43 24.83 4.35
#